data_AF-A0A830BVJ9-F1
#
_entry.id   AF-A0A830BVJ9-F1
#
_cell.length_a   1.000
_cell.length_b   1.000
_cell.length_c   1.000
_cell.angle_alpha   90.00
_cell.angle_beta   90.00
_cell.angle_gamma   90.00
#
_symmetry.space_group_name_H-M   'P 1'
#
loop_
_entity.id
_entity.type
_entity.pdbx_description
1 polymer ?
#
loop_
_entity_poly.entity_id
_entity_poly.type
_entity_poly.pdbx_seq_one_letter_code
_entity_poly.pdbx_strand_id
1 'polypeptide(L)'
;MAVRRANDHIFKVNEDIKVFILDLEERSHTCNMFRMDEIPCPHAIAVLKEMNLDHYNYCSDYYMKETMLVTYCEMVYPIEHEATWMLLNEFQKYVASSFSRHNKSWKTEEKKI
;
A
#
# COMPACT_ATOMS: atom_id res chain seq x y z
N MET A 1 -1.31 18.49 13.23
CA MET A 1 -2.48 18.60 12.33
C MET A 1 -3.70 18.97 13.17
N ALA A 2 -4.51 19.93 12.74
CA ALA A 2 -5.73 20.34 13.43
C ALA A 2 -6.92 20.26 12.46
N VAL A 3 -7.94 19.50 12.83
CA VAL A 3 -9.14 19.31 12.03
C VAL A 3 -10.21 20.32 12.49
N ARG A 4 -10.96 20.87 11.53
CA ARG A 4 -12.11 21.73 11.77
C ARG A 4 -13.23 21.31 10.86
N ARG A 5 -14.39 21.03 11.45
CA ARG A 5 -15.62 20.77 10.70
C ARG A 5 -16.13 22.04 10.01
N ALA A 6 -16.40 21.96 8.70
CA ALA A 6 -16.98 23.05 7.93
C ALA A 6 -18.50 22.89 7.77
N ASN A 7 -18.97 21.66 7.52
CA ASN A 7 -20.38 21.26 7.54
C ASN A 7 -20.50 19.78 7.97
N ASP A 8 -21.57 19.06 7.64
CA ASP A 8 -21.79 17.68 8.09
C ASP A 8 -20.82 16.65 7.48
N HIS A 9 -20.35 16.88 6.25
CA HIS A 9 -19.48 15.96 5.50
C HIS A 9 -18.13 16.57 5.09
N ILE A 10 -17.96 17.90 5.21
CA ILE A 10 -16.77 18.64 4.81
C ILE A 10 -15.94 19.04 6.02
N PHE A 11 -14.64 18.73 5.96
CA PHE A 11 -13.67 18.99 7.00
C PHE A 11 -12.44 19.67 6.44
N LYS A 12 -11.91 20.62 7.22
CA LYS A 12 -10.69 21.36 6.94
C LYS A 12 -9.58 20.88 7.86
N VAL A 13 -8.52 20.30 7.30
CA VAL A 13 -7.35 19.83 8.04
C VAL A 13 -6.21 20.82 7.84
N ASN A 14 -5.77 21.47 8.91
CA ASN A 14 -4.64 22.40 8.89
C ASN A 14 -3.36 21.65 9.31
N GLU A 15 -2.34 21.70 8.47
CA GLU A 15 -1.03 21.12 8.67
C GLU A 15 0.04 22.17 8.36
N ASP A 16 0.60 22.76 9.40
CA ASP A 16 1.50 23.91 9.33
C ASP A 16 0.92 25.06 8.50
N ILE A 17 1.48 25.33 7.31
CA ILE A 17 1.01 26.35 6.37
C ILE A 17 0.04 25.82 5.32
N LYS A 18 -0.18 24.50 5.28
CA LYS A 18 -1.04 23.83 4.31
C LYS A 18 -2.42 23.59 4.89
N VAL A 19 -3.40 23.64 4.01
CA VAL A 19 -4.80 23.38 4.31
C VAL A 19 -5.29 22.32 3.35
N PHE A 20 -5.91 21.29 3.91
CA PHE A 20 -6.57 20.24 3.16
C PHE A 20 -8.06 20.25 3.42
N ILE A 21 -8.82 19.85 2.40
CA ILE A 21 -10.28 19.73 2.47
C ILE A 21 -10.60 18.26 2.21
N LEU A 22 -11.37 17.67 3.12
CA LEU A 22 -11.95 16.34 2.99
C LEU A 22 -13.46 16.48 2.84
N ASP A 23 -14.02 15.79 1.86
CA ASP A 23 -15.45 15.56 1.72
C ASP A 23 -15.72 14.06 1.94
N LEU A 24 -16.42 13.72 3.02
CA LEU A 24 -16.75 12.34 3.36
C LEU A 24 -17.87 11.76 2.49
N GLU A 25 -18.74 12.59 1.92
CA GLU A 25 -19.86 12.15 1.08
C GLU A 25 -19.35 11.79 -0.31
N GLU A 26 -18.60 12.71 -0.93
CA GLU A 26 -17.94 12.50 -2.22
C GLU A 26 -16.67 11.62 -2.12
N ARG A 27 -16.28 11.24 -0.89
CA ARG A 27 -15.03 10.53 -0.59
C ARG A 27 -13.82 11.17 -1.29
N SER A 28 -13.78 12.50 -1.30
CA SER A 28 -12.78 13.29 -2.02
C SER A 28 -11.87 14.05 -1.06
N HIS A 29 -10.60 14.22 -1.43
CA HIS A 29 -9.62 14.91 -0.57
C HIS A 29 -8.58 15.68 -1.40
N THR A 30 -8.23 16.90 -0.98
CA THR A 30 -7.26 17.76 -1.71
C THR A 30 -5.80 17.32 -1.59
N CYS A 31 -5.46 16.40 -0.67
CA CYS A 31 -4.14 15.73 -0.56
C CYS A 31 -3.77 14.97 -1.84
N ASN A 32 -4.75 14.65 -2.72
CA ASN A 32 -4.62 13.80 -3.90
C ASN A 32 -4.08 12.37 -3.66
N MET A 33 -3.49 12.05 -2.51
CA MET A 33 -3.03 10.72 -2.15
C MET A 33 -4.18 9.70 -2.10
N PHE A 34 -5.33 10.11 -1.52
CA PHE A 34 -6.50 9.23 -1.43
C PHE A 34 -7.06 8.81 -2.79
N ARG A 35 -6.99 9.70 -3.79
CA ARG A 35 -7.50 9.40 -5.14
C ARG A 35 -6.62 8.39 -5.87
N MET A 36 -5.32 8.34 -5.56
CA MET A 36 -4.37 7.47 -6.27
C MET A 36 -4.26 6.10 -5.61
N ASP A 37 -4.20 6.09 -4.27
CA ASP A 37 -3.95 4.85 -3.51
C ASP A 37 -5.25 4.19 -3.04
N GLU A 38 -6.41 4.87 -3.12
CA GLU A 38 -7.69 4.42 -2.57
C GLU A 38 -7.63 3.97 -1.09
N ILE A 39 -6.62 4.47 -0.37
CA ILE A 39 -6.38 4.27 1.07
C ILE A 39 -6.44 5.64 1.74
N PRO A 40 -7.14 5.78 2.90
CA PRO A 40 -7.20 7.02 3.68
C PRO A 40 -5.82 7.65 3.89
N CYS A 41 -5.58 8.85 3.35
CA CYS A 41 -4.36 9.60 3.65
C CYS A 41 -4.36 10.02 5.14
N PRO A 42 -3.20 10.36 5.75
CA PRO A 42 -3.14 10.71 7.18
C PRO A 42 -4.13 11.82 7.59
N HIS A 43 -4.39 12.77 6.68
CA HIS A 43 -5.41 13.81 6.87
C HIS A 43 -6.82 13.23 6.97
N ALA A 44 -7.20 12.31 6.08
CA ALA A 44 -8.48 11.62 6.10
C ALA A 44 -8.64 10.79 7.38
N ILE A 45 -7.60 10.06 7.79
CA ILE A 45 -7.59 9.29 9.05
C ILE A 45 -7.83 10.21 10.25
N ALA A 46 -7.24 11.42 10.27
CA ALA A 46 -7.46 12.37 11.35
C ALA A 46 -8.93 12.80 11.46
N VAL A 47 -9.60 13.06 10.33
CA VAL A 47 -11.03 13.39 10.31
C VAL A 47 -11.90 12.21 10.74
N LEU A 48 -11.63 11.02 10.20
CA LEU A 48 -12.38 9.80 10.52
C LEU A 48 -12.31 9.49 12.02
N LYS A 49 -11.15 9.69 12.64
CA LYS A 49 -10.98 9.58 14.09
C LYS A 49 -11.81 10.60 14.87
N GLU A 50 -11.88 11.85 14.42
CA GLU A 50 -12.71 12.88 15.07
C GLU A 50 -14.20 12.54 14.99
N MET A 51 -14.63 11.94 13.89
CA MET A 51 -16.00 11.48 13.68
C MET A 51 -16.31 10.14 14.36
N ASN A 52 -15.34 9.53 15.03
CA ASN A 52 -15.43 8.18 15.60
C ASN A 52 -15.89 7.12 14.58
N LEU A 53 -15.40 7.26 13.34
CA LEU A 53 -15.64 6.33 12.24
C LEU A 53 -14.44 5.40 12.10
N ASP A 54 -14.73 4.15 11.76
CA ASP A 54 -13.67 3.20 11.42
C ASP A 54 -13.07 3.56 10.06
N HIS A 55 -11.77 3.82 10.04
CA HIS A 55 -11.04 4.19 8.84
C HIS A 55 -10.85 3.02 7.87
N TYR A 56 -10.92 1.77 8.34
CA TYR A 56 -10.87 0.61 7.45
C TYR A 56 -12.06 0.54 6.48
N ASN A 57 -13.22 1.06 6.89
CA ASN A 57 -14.42 1.16 6.02
C ASN A 57 -14.29 2.21 4.90
N TYR A 58 -13.20 2.98 4.89
CA TYR A 58 -12.88 3.98 3.87
C TYR A 58 -11.72 3.56 2.97
N CYS A 59 -11.17 2.36 3.16
CA CYS A 59 -10.24 1.75 2.20
C CYS A 59 -11.03 1.11 1.05
N SER A 60 -10.44 1.08 -0.15
CA SER A 60 -10.96 0.30 -1.27
C SER A 60 -10.93 -1.20 -0.99
N ASP A 61 -11.93 -1.89 -1.56
CA ASP A 61 -12.04 -3.35 -1.52
C ASP A 61 -10.79 -4.04 -2.07
N TYR A 62 -10.00 -3.37 -2.93
CA TYR A 62 -8.73 -3.87 -3.44
C TYR A 62 -7.78 -4.33 -2.31
N TYR A 63 -7.82 -3.67 -1.16
CA TYR A 63 -6.96 -3.97 0.00
C TYR A 63 -7.62 -4.93 1.01
N MET A 64 -8.82 -5.42 0.74
CA MET A 64 -9.47 -6.41 1.61
C MET A 64 -8.87 -7.80 1.42
N LYS A 65 -8.86 -8.56 2.52
CA LYS A 65 -8.34 -9.93 2.56
C LYS A 65 -9.06 -10.81 1.53
N GLU A 66 -10.37 -10.67 1.42
CA GLU A 66 -11.22 -11.41 0.50
C GLU A 66 -10.77 -11.19 -0.95
N THR A 67 -10.52 -9.93 -1.33
CA THR A 67 -10.00 -9.57 -2.67
C THR A 67 -8.62 -10.13 -2.91
N MET A 68 -7.72 -10.08 -1.92
CA MET A 68 -6.39 -10.71 -2.03
C MET A 68 -6.52 -12.22 -2.24
N LEU A 69 -7.38 -12.91 -1.49
CA LEU A 69 -7.57 -14.36 -1.62
C LEU A 69 -8.11 -14.74 -3.00
N VAL A 70 -9.06 -13.96 -3.54
CA VAL A 70 -9.59 -14.19 -4.90
C VAL A 70 -8.50 -13.92 -5.95
N THR A 71 -7.75 -12.82 -5.82
CA THR A 71 -6.68 -12.44 -6.76
C THR A 71 -5.57 -13.50 -6.85
N TYR A 72 -5.22 -14.10 -5.71
CA TYR A 72 -4.19 -15.15 -5.63
C TYR A 72 -4.78 -16.56 -5.49
N CYS A 73 -6.05 -16.76 -5.85
CA CYS A 73 -6.68 -18.07 -5.78
C CYS A 73 -6.08 -19.05 -6.80
N GLU A 74 -5.58 -18.53 -7.92
CA GLU A 74 -4.91 -19.33 -8.93
C GLU A 74 -3.47 -19.68 -8.53
N MET A 75 -2.95 -20.75 -9.12
CA MET A 75 -1.59 -21.21 -8.85
C MET A 75 -0.57 -20.19 -9.35
N VAL A 76 0.13 -19.54 -8.43
CA VAL A 76 1.32 -18.75 -8.74
C VAL A 76 2.50 -19.70 -8.94
N TYR A 77 2.89 -19.91 -10.20
CA TYR A 77 4.07 -20.69 -10.51
C TYR A 77 5.33 -19.94 -10.04
N PRO A 78 6.26 -20.61 -9.33
CA PRO A 78 7.52 -20.00 -8.99
C PRO A 78 8.28 -19.64 -10.27
N ILE A 79 8.88 -18.45 -10.28
CA ILE A 79 9.79 -18.08 -11.35
C ILE A 79 11.02 -18.99 -11.23
N GLU A 80 11.44 -19.57 -12.35
CA GLU A 80 12.63 -20.43 -12.38
C GLU A 80 13.90 -19.66 -12.00
N HIS A 81 15.01 -20.36 -11.81
CA HIS A 81 16.29 -19.74 -11.52
C HIS A 81 16.68 -18.76 -12.65
N GLU A 82 17.23 -17.59 -12.33
CA GLU A 82 17.59 -16.56 -13.32
C GLU A 82 18.45 -17.09 -14.47
N ALA A 83 19.33 -18.04 -14.19
CA ALA A 83 20.15 -18.71 -15.22
C ALA A 83 19.35 -19.50 -16.28
N THR A 84 18.08 -19.85 -16.03
CA THR A 84 17.21 -20.50 -17.02
C THR A 84 16.34 -19.50 -17.79
N TRP A 85 16.40 -18.20 -17.45
CA TRP A 85 15.60 -17.19 -18.12
C TRP A 85 16.10 -16.96 -19.54
N MET A 86 15.21 -17.11 -20.51
CA MET A 86 15.47 -16.72 -21.90
C MET A 86 15.41 -15.20 -22.03
N LEU A 87 16.54 -14.53 -21.83
CA LEU A 87 16.67 -13.09 -22.04
C LEU A 87 16.67 -12.78 -23.54
N LEU A 88 15.81 -11.86 -24.00
CA LEU A 88 15.99 -11.30 -25.34
C LEU A 88 17.31 -10.54 -25.40
N ASN A 89 18.00 -10.65 -26.54
CA ASN A 89 19.33 -10.06 -26.77
C ASN A 89 19.41 -8.58 -26.39
N GLU A 90 18.32 -7.83 -26.53
CA GLU A 90 18.24 -6.40 -26.21
C GLU A 90 18.33 -6.09 -24.70
N PHE A 91 17.99 -7.06 -23.84
CA PHE A 91 18.01 -6.92 -22.39
C PHE A 91 19.25 -7.50 -21.71
N GLN A 92 20.09 -8.24 -22.45
CA GLN A 92 21.31 -8.87 -21.91
C GLN A 92 22.28 -7.85 -21.28
N LYS A 93 22.33 -6.62 -21.81
CA LYS A 93 23.20 -5.54 -21.29
C LYS A 93 22.75 -4.95 -19.94
N TYR A 94 21.52 -5.23 -19.50
CA TYR A 94 20.97 -4.72 -18.23
C TYR A 94 21.07 -5.72 -17.08
N VAL A 95 21.46 -6.98 -17.36
CA VAL A 95 21.75 -7.96 -16.31
C VAL A 95 23.09 -7.59 -15.70
N ALA A 96 23.06 -7.01 -14.50
CA ALA A 96 24.26 -6.74 -13.74
C ALA A 96 24.87 -8.07 -13.27
N SER A 97 26.17 -8.28 -13.51
CA SER A 97 26.93 -9.46 -13.06
C SER A 97 27.10 -9.56 -11.52
N SER A 98 26.41 -8.71 -10.78
CA SER A 98 26.47 -8.66 -9.33
C SER A 98 25.58 -9.75 -8.77
N PHE A 99 26.15 -10.87 -8.33
CA PHE A 99 25.94 -11.47 -6.99
C PHE A 99 26.73 -12.79 -6.85
N SER A 100 28.05 -12.69 -6.65
CA SER A 100 28.77 -13.74 -5.91
C SER A 100 28.29 -13.71 -4.46
N ARG A 101 27.11 -14.26 -4.16
CA ARG A 101 26.68 -14.47 -2.77
C ARG A 101 27.56 -15.57 -2.19
N HIS A 102 28.52 -15.17 -1.37
CA HIS A 102 29.11 -16.08 -0.39
C HIS A 102 27.97 -16.76 0.39
N ASN A 103 27.89 -18.09 0.28
CA ASN A 103 27.03 -18.92 1.11
C ASN A 103 27.31 -18.66 2.60
N LYS A 104 26.44 -17.91 3.28
CA LYS A 104 26.30 -18.02 4.73
C LYS A 104 25.09 -18.90 5.00
N SER A 105 25.38 -20.17 5.29
CA SER A 105 24.44 -21.15 5.80
C SER A 105 23.82 -20.63 7.09
N TRP A 106 22.53 -20.33 7.07
CA TRP A 106 21.72 -20.26 8.28
C TRP A 106 21.40 -21.70 8.67
N LYS A 107 22.11 -22.25 9.64
CA LYS A 107 21.68 -23.49 10.29
C LYS A 107 20.45 -23.17 11.12
N THR A 108 19.28 -23.66 10.69
CA THR A 108 18.09 -23.68 11.53
C THR A 108 18.23 -24.86 12.49
N GLU A 109 18.33 -24.57 13.78
CA GLU A 109 18.33 -25.59 14.82
C GLU A 109 16.88 -26.00 15.07
N GLU A 110 16.54 -27.23 14.71
CA GLU A 110 15.25 -27.85 14.99
C GLU A 110 15.05 -27.94 16.50
N LYS A 111 14.15 -27.12 17.06
CA LYS A 111 13.63 -27.36 18.42
C LYS A 111 12.67 -28.54 18.37
N LYS A 112 13.17 -29.72 18.76
CA LYS A 112 12.36 -30.89 19.10
C LYS A 112 11.39 -30.53 20.23
N ILE A 113 10.11 -30.81 20.00
CA ILE A 113 9.07 -30.96 21.03
C ILE A 113 9.28 -32.30 21.74
#